data_AF-A0A843F2I1-F1
#
_entry.id   AF-A0A843F2I1-F1
#
_cell.length_a   1.000
_cell.length_b   1.000
_cell.length_c   1.000
_cell.angle_alpha   90.00
_cell.angle_beta   90.00
_cell.angle_gamma   90.00
#
_symmetry.space_group_name_H-M   'P 1'
#
loop_
_entity.id
_entity.type
_entity.pdbx_description
1 polymer ?
#
loop_
_entity_poly.entity_id
_entity_poly.type
_entity_poly.pdbx_seq_one_letter_code
_entity_poly.pdbx_strand_id
1 'polypeptide(L)' 'MEDDFKHLVRISRKDVDGNKTIQHALTEIKGIGLSLSRSICLTLG' A
#
# COMPACT_ATOMS: atom_id res chain seq x y z
N MET A 1 -7.04 3.91 20.05
CA MET A 1 -6.68 4.46 18.72
C MET A 1 -5.47 3.76 18.12
N GLU A 2 -4.56 3.17 18.93
CA GLU A 2 -3.47 2.34 18.41
C GLU A 2 -3.93 0.97 17.88
N ASP A 3 -5.03 0.42 18.40
CA ASP A 3 -5.46 -0.95 18.05
C ASP A 3 -5.99 -1.14 16.62
N ASP A 4 -6.30 -0.05 15.91
CA ASP A 4 -6.84 -0.11 14.53
C ASP A 4 -5.76 -0.04 13.45
N PHE A 5 -4.51 0.30 13.80
CA PHE A 5 -3.43 0.41 12.82
C PHE A 5 -2.81 -0.96 12.54
N LYS A 6 -3.01 -1.46 11.32
CA LYS A 6 -2.43 -2.74 10.88
C LYS A 6 -1.05 -2.51 10.29
N HIS A 7 -0.02 -2.91 11.02
CA HIS A 7 1.37 -2.90 10.57
C HIS A 7 1.65 -3.88 9.41
N LEU A 8 0.75 -4.82 9.15
CA LEU A 8 0.83 -5.74 8.02
C LEU A 8 -0.55 -5.89 7.37
N VAL A 9 -0.61 -5.67 6.07
CA VAL A 9 -1.85 -5.74 5.28
C VAL A 9 -1.62 -6.65 4.08
N ARG A 10 -2.54 -7.59 3.83
CA ARG A 10 -2.43 -8.49 2.69
C ARG A 10 -3.29 -8.01 1.52
N ILE A 11 -2.66 -7.70 0.40
CA ILE A 11 -3.30 -7.18 -0.82
C ILE A 11 -2.86 -8.05 -2.00
N SER A 12 -3.80 -8.52 -2.81
CA SER A 12 -3.50 -9.31 -4.03
C SER A 12 -2.54 -10.49 -3.77
N ARG A 13 -2.77 -11.26 -2.70
CA ARG A 13 -1.94 -12.39 -2.24
C ARG A 13 -0.50 -12.02 -1.81
N LYS A 14 -0.19 -10.74 -1.67
CA LYS A 14 1.10 -10.23 -1.18
C LYS A 14 0.91 -9.56 0.17
N ASP A 15 1.78 -9.86 1.12
CA ASP A 15 1.86 -9.14 2.38
C ASP A 15 2.62 -7.84 2.16
N VAL A 16 2.03 -6.74 2.61
CA VAL A 16 2.50 -5.36 2.43
C VAL A 16 2.76 -4.74 3.80
N ASP A 17 3.86 -4.02 3.93
CA ASP A 17 4.24 -3.32 5.16
C ASP A 17 3.39 -2.07 5.40
N GLY A 18 2.63 -2.08 6.49
CA GLY A 18 1.78 -0.96 6.92
C GLY A 18 2.55 0.20 7.53
N ASN A 19 3.82 0.01 7.92
CA ASN A 19 4.66 1.08 8.46
C ASN A 19 5.16 2.06 7.37
N LYS A 20 5.03 1.68 6.09
CA LYS A 20 5.40 2.52 4.95
C LYS A 20 4.22 3.41 4.56
N THR A 21 4.51 4.53 3.91
CA THR A 21 3.45 5.31 3.27
C THR A 21 2.75 4.45 2.23
N ILE A 22 1.43 4.61 2.07
CA ILE A 22 0.60 3.83 1.13
C ILE A 22 1.22 3.80 -0.28
N GLN A 23 1.79 4.92 -0.72
CA GLN A 23 2.43 5.06 -2.02
C GLN A 23 3.62 4.11 -2.19
N HIS A 24 4.45 3.93 -1.16
CA HIS A 24 5.57 2.99 -1.19
C HIS A 24 5.15 1.56 -0.89
N ALA A 25 4.22 1.37 0.05
CA ALA A 25 3.67 0.08 0.41
C ALA A 25 3.08 -0.66 -0.81
N LEU A 26 2.30 0.03 -1.64
CA LEU A 26 1.72 -0.55 -2.87
C LEU A 26 2.76 -0.99 -3.91
N THR A 27 3.99 -0.45 -3.87
CA THR A 27 5.06 -0.85 -4.81
C THR A 27 5.64 -2.23 -4.52
N GLU A 28 5.34 -2.82 -3.36
CA GLU A 28 5.75 -4.19 -3.02
C GLU A 28 4.96 -5.26 -3.81
N ILE A 29 3.85 -4.85 -4.43
CA ILE A 29 3.03 -5.69 -5.30
C ILE A 29 3.66 -5.72 -6.69
N LYS A 30 3.99 -6.92 -7.19
CA LYS A 30 4.62 -7.11 -8.50
C LYS A 30 3.76 -6.47 -9.60
N GLY A 31 4.37 -5.58 -10.38
CA GLY A 31 3.71 -4.86 -11.46
C GLY A 31 3.22 -3.45 -11.08
N ILE A 32 3.33 -3.05 -9.81
CA ILE A 32 2.98 -1.70 -9.36
C ILE A 32 4.26 -0.89 -9.13
N GLY A 33 4.49 0.12 -9.99
CA GLY A 33 5.54 1.12 -9.80
C GLY A 33 5.04 2.33 -9.00
N LEU A 34 5.96 3.22 -8.61
CA LEU A 34 5.63 4.41 -7.82
C LEU A 34 4.65 5.35 -8.55
N SER A 35 4.80 5.53 -9.87
CA SER A 35 3.90 6.34 -10.69
C SER A 35 2.47 5.80 -10.68
N LEU A 36 2.31 4.49 -10.90
CA LEU A 36 1.01 3.82 -10.88
C LEU A 36 0.39 3.88 -9.48
N SER A 37 1.18 3.59 -8.45
CA SER A 37 0.76 3.68 -7.05
C SER A 37 0.20 5.08 -6.72
N ARG A 38 0.93 6.13 -7.12
CA ARG A 38 0.49 7.52 -6.92
C ARG A 38 -0.80 7.83 -7.69
N SER A 39 -0.92 7.40 -8.94
CA SER A 39 -2.15 7.60 -9.73
C SER A 39 -3.36 6.90 -9.11
N ILE A 40 -3.18 5.68 -8.59
CA ILE A 40 -4.25 4.95 -7.88
C ILE A 40 -4.71 5.76 -6.65
N CYS A 41 -3.77 6.22 -5.82
CA CYS A 41 -4.09 7.02 -4.63
C CYS A 41 -4.84 8.32 -4.99
N LEU A 42 -4.42 9.01 -6.05
CA LEU A 42 -5.07 10.24 -6.49
C LEU A 42 -6.46 10.02 -7.09
N THR A 43 -6.70 8.85 -7.69
CA THR A 43 -7.98 8.53 -8.35
C THR A 43 -9.03 8.04 -7.36
N LEU A 44 -8.62 7.32 -6.31
CA LEU A 44 -9.54 6.69 -5.35
C LEU A 44 -9.86 7.55 -4.12
N GLY A 45 -9.04 8.58 -3.83
CA GLY A 45 -9.25 9.50 -2.70
C GLY A 45 -9.15 8.83 -1.35
#